data_AF-A0A3N5I2C4-F1
#
_entry.id   AF-A0A3N5I2C4-F1
#
_cell.length_a   1.000
_cell.length_b   1.000
_cell.length_c   1.000
_cell.angle_alpha   90.00
_cell.angle_beta   90.00
_cell.angle_gamma   90.00
#
_symmetry.space_group_name_H-M   'P 1'
#
loop_
_entity.id
_entity.type
_entity.pdbx_description
1 polymer ?
#
loop_
_entity_poly.entity_id
_entity_poly.type
_entity_poly.pdbx_seq_one_letter_code
_entity_poly.pdbx_strand_id
1 'polypeptide(L)'
;MEFRILGPLQVLDEGRELPLGGAKQRTLLALLLLDPNRVVSRDRLIDELWGASPPATAPTALQVYVSQLRKALGRDLILTQPPGYLIRVSDGELDLHRFEWLVATARAEEPAEAARLLREGLALWRGAPLAELGDSFARAERARLEEQRVAALEQRIETELALGRHAELVPELEGLVREQPLRERLRGQLMRTLYRCGRQADALEVYRSGRRLLDEELGLKP
;
A
#
# COMPACT_ATOMS: atom_id res chain seq x y z
N MET A 1 19.55 6.25 0.21
CA MET A 1 18.54 6.39 -0.87
C MET A 1 17.16 6.20 -0.23
N GLU A 2 16.09 6.78 -0.76
CA GLU A 2 14.72 6.52 -0.29
C GLU A 2 13.84 6.08 -1.45
N PHE A 3 13.31 4.87 -1.38
CA PHE A 3 12.38 4.29 -2.33
C PHE A 3 10.97 4.39 -1.78
N ARG A 4 10.08 4.94 -2.60
CA ARG A 4 8.72 5.19 -2.16
C ARG A 4 7.70 4.61 -3.11
N ILE A 5 6.98 3.57 -2.67
CA ILE A 5 6.03 2.79 -3.46
C ILE A 5 4.60 2.80 -2.91
N LEU A 6 4.37 3.37 -1.72
CA LEU A 6 3.04 3.57 -1.13
C LEU A 6 2.30 4.76 -1.76
N GLY A 7 2.31 4.83 -3.09
CA GLY A 7 1.81 5.90 -3.93
C GLY A 7 2.44 5.79 -5.32
N PRO A 8 2.43 6.87 -6.13
CA PRO A 8 3.29 6.95 -7.30
C PRO A 8 4.76 6.73 -6.91
N LEU A 9 5.47 5.94 -7.71
CA LEU A 9 6.88 5.60 -7.50
C LEU A 9 7.73 6.87 -7.44
N GLN A 10 8.41 7.06 -6.32
CA GLN A 10 9.40 8.12 -6.14
C GLN A 10 10.69 7.51 -5.64
N VAL A 11 11.82 8.06 -6.08
CA VAL A 11 13.12 7.77 -5.50
C VAL A 11 13.76 9.09 -5.12
N LEU A 12 14.16 9.21 -3.87
CA LEU A 12 14.88 10.37 -3.37
C LEU A 12 16.32 10.01 -3.05
N ASP A 13 17.24 10.88 -3.46
CA ASP A 13 18.63 10.87 -3.03
C ASP A 13 18.92 12.18 -2.29
N GLU A 14 19.32 12.07 -1.03
CA GLU A 14 19.50 13.23 -0.13
C GLU A 14 18.29 14.20 -0.13
N GLY A 15 17.08 13.65 -0.23
CA GLY A 15 15.83 14.42 -0.26
C GLY A 15 15.44 15.00 -1.63
N ARG A 16 16.23 14.77 -2.68
CA ARG A 16 15.93 15.22 -4.06
C ARG A 16 15.40 14.07 -4.91
N GLU A 17 14.31 14.32 -5.62
CA GLU A 17 13.73 13.30 -6.50
C GLU A 17 14.61 13.02 -7.72
N LEU A 18 14.90 11.74 -7.94
CA LEU A 18 15.68 11.27 -9.08
C LEU A 18 14.79 11.03 -10.31
N PRO A 19 15.22 11.42 -11.52
CA PRO A 19 14.49 11.13 -12.75
C PRO A 19 14.68 9.65 -13.16
N LEU A 20 13.64 8.84 -12.95
CA LEU A 20 13.65 7.38 -13.21
C LEU A 20 13.35 6.98 -14.67
N GLY A 21 13.30 7.96 -15.58
CA GLY A 21 13.01 7.77 -17.00
C GLY A 21 11.55 7.36 -17.30
N GLY A 22 11.36 6.64 -18.40
CA GLY A 22 10.03 6.31 -18.94
C GLY A 22 9.29 5.22 -18.18
N ALA A 23 8.02 5.01 -18.53
CA ALA A 23 7.12 4.07 -17.85
C ALA A 23 7.73 2.68 -17.61
N LYS A 24 8.34 2.06 -18.62
CA LYS A 24 8.95 0.71 -18.47
C LYS A 24 10.11 0.66 -17.47
N GLN A 25 10.92 1.71 -17.36
CA GLN A 25 12.00 1.77 -16.36
C GLN A 25 11.42 1.89 -14.94
N ARG A 26 10.40 2.72 -14.77
CA ARG A 26 9.65 2.86 -13.51
C ARG A 26 8.96 1.54 -13.13
N THR A 27 8.30 0.88 -14.06
CA THR A 27 7.68 -0.44 -13.87
C THR A 27 8.73 -1.47 -13.44
N LEU A 28 9.88 -1.56 -14.12
CA LEU A 28 10.97 -2.46 -13.76
C LEU A 28 11.47 -2.22 -12.33
N LEU A 29 11.67 -0.95 -11.96
CA LEU A 29 12.12 -0.62 -10.61
C LEU A 29 11.06 -0.99 -9.56
N ALA A 30 9.79 -0.68 -9.81
CA ALA A 30 8.69 -1.07 -8.92
C ALA A 30 8.63 -2.59 -8.72
N LEU A 31 8.78 -3.39 -9.79
CA LEU A 31 8.81 -4.85 -9.70
C LEU A 31 9.95 -5.37 -8.81
N LEU A 32 11.13 -4.76 -8.90
CA LEU A 32 12.27 -5.12 -8.05
C LEU A 32 12.05 -4.70 -6.59
N LEU A 33 11.42 -3.55 -6.35
CA LEU A 33 11.14 -3.01 -5.02
C LEU A 33 10.01 -3.75 -4.28
N LEU A 34 9.18 -4.52 -4.99
CA LEU A 34 8.19 -5.40 -4.39
C LEU A 34 8.79 -6.67 -3.76
N ASP A 35 9.95 -7.09 -4.27
CA ASP A 35 10.71 -8.24 -3.78
C ASP A 35 12.17 -7.82 -3.50
N PRO A 36 12.40 -6.81 -2.63
CA PRO A 36 13.72 -6.24 -2.44
C PRO A 36 14.66 -7.28 -1.83
N ASN A 37 15.94 -7.20 -2.17
CA ASN A 37 16.98 -8.14 -1.76
C ASN A 37 16.75 -9.60 -2.23
N ARG A 38 15.77 -9.86 -3.11
CA ARG A 38 15.51 -11.17 -3.73
C ARG A 38 15.67 -11.11 -5.24
N VAL A 39 16.12 -12.23 -5.83
CA VAL A 39 16.30 -12.32 -7.29
C VAL A 39 14.93 -12.47 -7.97
N VAL A 40 14.63 -11.54 -8.86
CA VAL A 40 13.51 -11.61 -9.81
C VAL A 40 14.08 -12.10 -11.15
N SER A 41 13.51 -13.19 -11.70
CA SER A 41 13.99 -13.79 -12.95
C SER A 41 13.79 -12.85 -14.15
N ARG A 42 14.64 -12.99 -15.17
CA ARG A 42 14.47 -12.23 -16.43
C ARG A 42 13.14 -12.49 -17.09
N ASP A 43 12.71 -13.76 -17.11
CA ASP A 43 11.45 -14.17 -17.73
C ASP A 43 10.26 -13.49 -17.04
N ARG A 44 10.21 -13.52 -15.70
CA ARG A 44 9.20 -12.78 -14.93
C ARG A 44 9.24 -11.28 -15.25
N LEU A 45 10.42 -10.66 -15.24
CA LEU A 45 10.53 -9.23 -15.57
C LEU A 45 10.06 -8.92 -17.00
N ILE A 46 10.31 -9.81 -17.97
CA ILE A 46 9.84 -9.65 -19.36
C ILE A 46 8.33 -9.79 -19.42
N ASP A 47 7.77 -10.84 -18.81
CA ASP A 47 6.34 -11.09 -18.81
C ASP A 47 5.58 -9.91 -18.16
N GLU A 48 6.12 -9.35 -17.08
CA GLU A 48 5.49 -8.20 -16.41
C GLU A 48 5.64 -6.89 -17.19
N LEU A 49 6.76 -6.71 -17.88
CA LEU A 49 6.99 -5.50 -18.68
C LEU A 49 6.23 -5.52 -19.99
N TRP A 50 5.97 -6.67 -20.63
CA TRP A 50 5.36 -6.72 -21.96
C TRP A 50 4.07 -7.53 -22.05
N GLY A 51 3.66 -8.21 -20.98
CA GLY A 51 2.46 -9.04 -20.95
C GLY A 51 2.58 -10.26 -21.86
N ALA A 52 1.44 -10.71 -22.39
CA ALA A 52 1.32 -11.95 -23.17
C ALA A 52 2.01 -11.92 -24.56
N SER A 53 2.61 -10.81 -24.98
CA SER A 53 3.23 -10.69 -26.31
C SER A 53 4.51 -9.86 -26.27
N PRO A 54 5.58 -10.37 -25.63
CA PRO A 54 6.87 -9.70 -25.62
C PRO A 54 7.49 -9.64 -27.02
N PRO A 55 8.08 -8.51 -27.44
CA PRO A 55 8.83 -8.45 -28.68
C PRO A 55 10.10 -9.31 -28.58
N ALA A 56 10.62 -9.77 -29.71
CA ALA A 56 11.88 -10.53 -29.75
C ALA A 56 13.08 -9.77 -29.13
N THR A 57 13.00 -8.44 -29.09
CA THR A 57 14.01 -7.55 -28.50
C THR A 57 13.87 -7.37 -26.98
N ALA A 58 12.87 -7.96 -26.33
CA ALA A 58 12.60 -7.78 -24.90
C ALA A 58 13.81 -8.10 -23.99
N PRO A 59 14.60 -9.18 -24.21
CA PRO A 59 15.79 -9.44 -23.41
C PRO A 59 16.83 -8.31 -23.50
N THR A 60 17.06 -7.77 -24.70
CA THR A 60 17.98 -6.66 -24.92
C THR A 60 17.44 -5.36 -24.31
N ALA A 61 16.14 -5.09 -24.46
CA ALA A 61 15.51 -3.91 -23.88
C ALA A 61 15.55 -3.93 -22.34
N LEU A 62 15.36 -5.10 -21.71
CA LEU A 62 15.50 -5.26 -20.26
C LEU A 62 16.91 -4.86 -19.78
N GLN A 63 17.96 -5.28 -20.50
CA GLN A 63 19.34 -4.91 -20.17
C GLN A 63 19.56 -3.38 -20.29
N VAL A 64 18.96 -2.74 -21.30
CA VAL A 64 19.01 -1.29 -21.48
C VAL A 64 18.35 -0.57 -20.30
N TYR A 65 17.16 -1.02 -19.88
CA TYR A 65 16.46 -0.43 -18.74
C TYR A 65 17.25 -0.61 -17.43
N VAL A 66 17.82 -1.79 -17.19
CA VAL A 66 18.71 -2.00 -16.03
C VAL A 66 19.93 -1.08 -16.07
N SER A 67 20.55 -0.89 -17.24
CA SER A 67 21.68 0.03 -17.42
C SER A 67 21.30 1.48 -17.10
N GLN A 68 20.13 1.93 -17.57
CA GLN A 68 19.61 3.27 -17.31
C GLN A 68 19.28 3.49 -15.83
N LEU A 69 18.64 2.52 -15.18
CA LEU A 69 18.38 2.57 -13.75
C LEU A 69 19.67 2.60 -12.93
N ARG A 70 20.68 1.78 -13.28
CA ARG A 70 22.01 1.84 -12.63
C ARG A 70 22.70 3.20 -12.78
N LYS A 71 22.49 3.87 -13.92
CA LYS A 71 23.02 5.22 -14.14
C LYS A 71 22.32 6.25 -13.26
N ALA A 72 21.02 6.10 -13.05
CA ALA A 72 20.23 7.01 -12.22
C ALA A 72 20.43 6.78 -10.72
N LEU A 73 20.42 5.52 -10.27
CA LEU A 73 20.41 5.13 -8.86
C LEU A 73 21.82 4.92 -8.28
N GLY A 74 22.77 4.53 -9.12
CA GLY A 74 24.07 3.99 -8.69
C GLY A 74 24.23 2.53 -9.12
N ARG A 75 25.47 2.16 -9.49
CA ARG A 75 25.76 0.87 -10.13
C ARG A 75 25.56 -0.34 -9.22
N ASP A 76 25.69 -0.15 -7.91
CA ASP A 76 25.72 -1.23 -6.92
C ASP A 76 24.36 -1.56 -6.30
N LEU A 77 23.32 -0.77 -6.62
CA LEU A 77 21.96 -1.00 -6.12
C LEU A 77 21.25 -2.13 -6.85
N ILE A 78 21.33 -2.16 -8.20
CA ILE A 78 20.73 -3.24 -8.99
C ILE A 78 21.81 -4.23 -9.40
N LEU A 79 21.78 -5.43 -8.86
CA LEU A 79 22.73 -6.48 -9.17
C LEU A 79 22.20 -7.42 -10.24
N THR A 80 23.12 -7.96 -11.04
CA THR A 80 22.83 -9.10 -11.89
C THR A 80 23.22 -10.36 -11.14
N GLN A 81 22.23 -11.18 -10.82
CA GLN A 81 22.42 -12.45 -10.12
C GLN A 81 21.56 -13.49 -10.82
N PRO A 82 22.15 -14.54 -11.43
CA PRO A 82 21.39 -15.56 -12.14
C PRO A 82 20.25 -16.16 -11.28
N PRO A 83 19.05 -16.36 -11.83
CA PRO A 83 18.66 -16.18 -13.23
C PRO A 83 18.17 -14.77 -13.63
N GLY A 84 18.41 -13.73 -12.81
CA GLY A 84 17.91 -12.38 -13.13
C GLY A 84 18.59 -11.23 -12.40
N TYR A 85 17.77 -10.41 -11.75
CA TYR A 85 18.21 -9.17 -11.11
C TYR A 85 17.60 -9.05 -9.72
N LEU A 86 18.30 -8.35 -8.83
CA LEU A 86 17.77 -7.92 -7.55
C LEU A 86 18.12 -6.46 -7.31
N ILE A 87 17.34 -5.77 -6.50
CA ILE A 87 17.69 -4.49 -5.94
C ILE A 87 18.10 -4.66 -4.48
N ARG A 88 19.21 -4.05 -4.08
CA ARG A 88 19.62 -3.92 -2.68
C ARG A 88 18.88 -2.75 -2.06
N VAL A 89 18.25 -3.00 -0.92
CA VAL A 89 17.54 -2.01 -0.12
C VAL A 89 17.92 -2.24 1.33
N SER A 90 18.50 -1.23 1.96
CA SER A 90 18.81 -1.26 3.39
C SER A 90 17.57 -0.96 4.24
N ASP A 91 17.64 -1.30 5.52
CA ASP A 91 16.55 -1.04 6.47
C ASP A 91 16.19 0.46 6.50
N GLY A 92 14.89 0.75 6.41
CA GLY A 92 14.39 2.12 6.39
C GLY A 92 14.47 2.84 5.04
N GLU A 93 15.11 2.25 4.01
CA GLU A 93 15.17 2.88 2.68
C GLU A 93 13.89 2.69 1.87
N LEU A 94 13.00 1.76 2.23
CA LEU A 94 11.73 1.52 1.54
C LEU A 94 10.54 1.87 2.43
N ASP A 95 9.66 2.75 1.95
CA ASP A 95 8.47 3.20 2.70
C ASP A 95 7.52 2.04 3.08
N LEU A 96 7.37 1.03 2.22
CA LEU A 96 6.62 -0.19 2.54
C LEU A 96 7.19 -0.92 3.76
N HIS A 97 8.50 -1.17 3.80
CA HIS A 97 9.11 -1.85 4.96
C HIS A 97 8.95 -1.01 6.24
N ARG A 98 9.11 0.31 6.14
CA ARG A 98 8.90 1.21 7.27
C ARG A 98 7.46 1.16 7.76
N PHE A 99 6.49 1.17 6.86
CA PHE A 99 5.07 1.04 7.18
C PHE A 99 4.79 -0.30 7.90
N GLU A 100 5.26 -1.41 7.36
CA GLU A 100 5.07 -2.75 7.95
C GLU A 100 5.69 -2.84 9.34
N TRP A 101 6.90 -2.28 9.51
CA TRP A 101 7.56 -2.20 10.82
C TRP A 101 6.76 -1.37 11.81
N LEU A 102 6.28 -0.17 11.44
CA LEU A 102 5.47 0.69 12.31
C LEU A 102 4.16 0.00 12.75
N VAL A 103 3.47 -0.67 11.82
CA VAL A 103 2.23 -1.41 12.11
C VAL A 103 2.49 -2.61 13.02
N ALA A 104 3.60 -3.33 12.81
CA ALA A 104 3.98 -4.46 13.65
C ALA A 104 4.34 -4.01 15.06
N THR A 105 5.17 -2.98 15.21
CA THR A 105 5.59 -2.42 16.50
C THR A 105 4.39 -1.93 17.30
N ALA A 106 3.44 -1.24 16.65
CA ALA A 106 2.23 -0.74 17.30
C ALA A 106 1.38 -1.81 18.00
N ARG A 107 1.53 -3.10 17.68
CA ARG A 107 0.79 -4.19 18.35
C ARG A 107 1.30 -4.51 19.75
N ALA A 108 2.55 -4.18 20.04
CA ALA A 108 3.19 -4.45 21.33
C ALA A 108 3.22 -3.22 22.25
N GLU A 109 2.77 -2.07 21.76
CA GLU A 109 2.85 -0.79 22.46
C GLU A 109 1.55 -0.43 23.19
N GLU A 110 1.68 0.45 24.19
CA GLU A 110 0.54 1.03 24.88
C GLU A 110 -0.33 1.87 23.94
N PRO A 111 -1.65 2.03 24.20
CA PRO A 111 -2.59 2.62 23.23
C PRO A 111 -2.16 3.98 22.66
N ALA A 112 -1.59 4.86 23.49
CA ALA A 112 -1.15 6.18 23.04
C ALA A 112 0.01 6.10 22.01
N GLU A 113 0.97 5.21 22.24
CA GLU A 113 2.12 5.02 21.37
C GLU A 113 1.75 4.20 20.13
N ALA A 114 0.92 3.17 20.28
CA ALA A 114 0.34 2.43 19.17
C ALA A 114 -0.39 3.36 18.18
N ALA A 115 -1.22 4.29 18.68
CA ALA A 115 -1.90 5.27 17.84
C ALA A 115 -0.94 6.20 17.10
N ARG A 116 0.15 6.62 17.77
CA ARG A 116 1.20 7.47 17.17
C ARG A 116 1.90 6.74 16.02
N LEU A 117 2.35 5.50 16.24
CA LEU A 117 3.03 4.67 15.25
C LEU A 117 2.14 4.36 14.04
N LEU A 118 0.86 4.04 14.27
CA LEU A 118 -0.10 3.79 13.20
C LEU A 118 -0.35 5.04 12.35
N ARG A 119 -0.46 6.23 12.97
CA ARG A 119 -0.54 7.50 12.23
C ARG A 119 0.71 7.76 11.40
N GLU A 120 1.88 7.54 11.97
CA GLU A 120 3.16 7.69 11.26
C GLU A 120 3.23 6.75 10.04
N GLY A 121 2.84 5.48 10.21
CA GLY A 121 2.82 4.52 9.12
C GLY A 121 1.82 4.90 8.02
N LEU A 122 0.60 5.29 8.41
CA LEU A 122 -0.43 5.70 7.46
C LEU A 122 -0.07 6.99 6.70
N ALA A 123 0.73 7.87 7.30
CA ALA A 123 1.23 9.08 6.64
C ALA A 123 2.26 8.81 5.53
N LEU A 124 2.82 7.60 5.45
CA LEU A 124 3.70 7.21 4.34
C LEU A 124 2.94 7.01 3.03
N TRP A 125 1.61 6.80 3.09
CA TRP A 125 0.76 6.60 1.93
C TRP A 125 0.47 7.94 1.23
N ARG A 126 0.85 8.03 -0.04
CA ARG A 126 0.72 9.22 -0.91
C ARG A 126 -0.34 9.09 -2.00
N GLY A 127 -1.17 8.04 -1.95
CA GLY A 127 -2.23 7.77 -2.92
C GLY A 127 -2.31 6.28 -3.27
N ALA A 128 -2.81 5.98 -4.47
CA ALA A 128 -2.82 4.61 -4.98
C ALA A 128 -1.37 4.12 -5.21
N PRO A 129 -0.97 2.98 -4.64
CA PRO A 129 0.36 2.42 -4.77
C PRO A 129 0.61 1.92 -6.18
N LEU A 130 1.89 1.94 -6.58
CA LEU A 130 2.36 1.30 -7.81
C LEU A 130 1.60 1.77 -9.06
N ALA A 131 1.21 3.05 -9.14
CA ALA A 131 0.47 3.62 -10.27
C ALA A 131 1.13 3.35 -11.64
N GLU A 132 2.44 3.09 -11.63
CA GLU A 132 3.31 2.80 -12.77
C GLU A 132 3.16 1.39 -13.34
N LEU A 133 2.59 0.47 -12.57
CA LEU A 133 2.35 -0.89 -13.02
C LEU A 133 1.04 -0.97 -13.82
N GLY A 134 1.02 -1.76 -14.90
CA GLY A 134 -0.19 -2.01 -15.70
C GLY A 134 -1.16 -2.98 -15.02
N ASP A 135 -2.39 -3.08 -15.52
CA ASP A 135 -3.54 -3.68 -14.82
C ASP A 135 -3.49 -5.19 -14.52
N SER A 136 -2.54 -5.96 -15.05
CA SER A 136 -2.50 -7.42 -14.88
C SER A 136 -1.92 -7.84 -13.52
N PHE A 137 -0.62 -7.61 -13.30
CA PHE A 137 0.07 -7.99 -12.05
C PHE A 137 -0.06 -6.93 -10.97
N ALA A 138 -0.08 -5.66 -11.35
CA ALA A 138 -0.29 -4.56 -10.40
C ALA A 138 -1.55 -4.78 -9.57
N ARG A 139 -2.59 -5.37 -10.15
CA ARG A 139 -3.88 -5.50 -9.49
C ARG A 139 -3.83 -6.31 -8.20
N ALA A 140 -3.18 -7.47 -8.23
CA ALA A 140 -3.08 -8.33 -7.05
C ALA A 140 -2.22 -7.67 -5.96
N GLU A 141 -1.11 -7.07 -6.36
CA GLU A 141 -0.19 -6.44 -5.41
C GLU A 141 -0.75 -5.13 -4.85
N ARG A 142 -1.38 -4.30 -5.68
CA ARG A 142 -2.15 -3.13 -5.24
C ARG A 142 -3.21 -3.57 -4.24
N ALA A 143 -4.06 -4.55 -4.60
CA ALA A 143 -5.07 -5.06 -3.68
C ALA A 143 -4.48 -5.55 -2.34
N ARG A 144 -3.33 -6.22 -2.36
CA ARG A 144 -2.61 -6.63 -1.13
C ARG A 144 -2.20 -5.41 -0.29
N LEU A 145 -1.59 -4.41 -0.92
CA LEU A 145 -1.17 -3.17 -0.27
C LEU A 145 -2.36 -2.38 0.27
N GLU A 146 -3.41 -2.20 -0.53
CA GLU A 146 -4.67 -1.60 -0.10
C GLU A 146 -5.24 -2.29 1.15
N GLU A 147 -5.28 -3.62 1.16
CA GLU A 147 -5.78 -4.37 2.31
C GLU A 147 -4.90 -4.15 3.56
N GLN A 148 -3.57 -4.10 3.41
CA GLN A 148 -2.67 -3.75 4.52
C GLN A 148 -2.94 -2.32 5.04
N ARG A 149 -3.18 -1.35 4.13
CA ARG A 149 -3.54 0.02 4.51
C ARG A 149 -4.84 0.05 5.31
N VAL A 150 -5.86 -0.64 4.83
CA VAL A 150 -7.18 -0.69 5.48
C VAL A 150 -7.09 -1.36 6.84
N ALA A 151 -6.38 -2.48 6.96
CA ALA A 151 -6.16 -3.13 8.24
C ALA A 151 -5.47 -2.20 9.25
N ALA A 152 -4.47 -1.41 8.81
CA ALA A 152 -3.80 -0.43 9.66
C ALA A 152 -4.73 0.75 10.05
N LEU A 153 -5.59 1.23 9.14
CA LEU A 153 -6.61 2.23 9.44
C LEU A 153 -7.57 1.75 10.53
N GLU A 154 -8.06 0.52 10.40
CA GLU A 154 -8.98 -0.06 11.37
C GLU A 154 -8.34 -0.29 12.73
N GLN A 155 -7.07 -0.73 12.74
CA GLN A 155 -6.30 -0.85 13.98
C GLN A 155 -6.17 0.53 14.64
N ARG A 156 -5.79 1.56 13.87
CA ARG A 156 -5.67 2.93 14.38
C ARG A 156 -6.99 3.42 14.98
N ILE A 157 -8.10 3.24 14.27
CA ILE A 157 -9.43 3.63 14.74
C ILE A 157 -9.75 2.93 16.06
N GLU A 158 -9.51 1.63 16.17
CA GLU A 158 -9.78 0.89 17.42
C GLU A 158 -8.93 1.44 18.58
N THR A 159 -7.66 1.73 18.33
CA THR A 159 -6.76 2.31 19.34
C THR A 159 -7.22 3.71 19.77
N GLU A 160 -7.63 4.57 18.84
CA GLU A 160 -8.12 5.91 19.14
C GLU A 160 -9.46 5.88 19.89
N LEU A 161 -10.33 4.90 19.58
CA LEU A 161 -11.55 4.65 20.36
C LEU A 161 -11.23 4.21 21.79
N ALA A 162 -10.24 3.35 21.99
CA ALA A 162 -9.80 2.96 23.33
C ALA A 162 -9.26 4.14 24.15
N LEU A 163 -8.69 5.15 23.47
CA LEU A 163 -8.23 6.41 24.07
C LEU A 163 -9.36 7.44 24.29
N GLY A 164 -10.61 7.11 23.97
CA GLY A 164 -11.76 8.00 24.19
C GLY A 164 -11.95 9.10 23.12
N ARG A 165 -11.21 9.06 22.01
CA ARG A 165 -11.23 10.10 20.95
C ARG A 165 -12.36 9.87 19.94
N HIS A 166 -13.58 9.72 20.45
CA HIS A 166 -14.71 9.25 19.64
C HIS A 166 -15.20 10.29 18.62
N ALA A 167 -15.44 11.53 19.06
CA ALA A 167 -16.09 12.55 18.23
C ALA A 167 -15.26 12.92 16.98
N GLU A 168 -13.93 12.93 17.11
CA GLU A 168 -13.00 13.28 16.04
C GLU A 168 -12.97 12.22 14.92
N LEU A 169 -13.33 10.96 15.22
CA LEU A 169 -13.29 9.86 14.25
C LEU A 169 -14.54 9.76 13.38
N VAL A 170 -15.66 10.38 13.76
CA VAL A 170 -16.93 10.21 13.05
C VAL A 170 -16.85 10.63 11.57
N PRO A 171 -16.35 11.84 11.22
CA PRO A 171 -16.32 12.25 9.82
C PRO A 171 -15.42 11.37 8.95
N GLU A 172 -14.29 10.91 9.51
CA GLU A 172 -13.36 10.02 8.81
C GLU A 172 -13.99 8.65 8.57
N LEU A 173 -14.64 8.06 9.59
CA LEU A 173 -15.33 6.78 9.48
C LEU A 173 -16.51 6.83 8.51
N GLU A 174 -17.26 7.93 8.46
CA GLU A 174 -18.30 8.15 7.44
C GLU A 174 -17.70 8.18 6.02
N GLY A 175 -16.51 8.77 5.87
CA GLY A 175 -15.71 8.73 4.64
C GLY A 175 -15.36 7.30 4.22
N LEU A 176 -14.70 6.57 5.12
CA LEU A 176 -14.21 5.21 4.87
C LEU A 176 -15.35 4.22 4.59
N VAL A 177 -16.48 4.32 5.28
CA VAL A 177 -17.66 3.47 5.01
C VAL A 177 -18.28 3.77 3.65
N ARG A 178 -18.22 5.03 3.18
CA ARG A 178 -18.71 5.39 1.84
C ARG A 178 -17.79 4.84 0.75
N GLU A 179 -16.48 4.92 0.97
CA GLU A 179 -15.46 4.39 0.05
C GLU A 179 -15.46 2.85 0.01
N GLN A 180 -15.73 2.19 1.14
CA GLN A 180 -15.69 0.74 1.28
C GLN A 180 -16.98 0.21 1.91
N PRO A 181 -18.09 0.27 1.17
CA PRO A 181 -19.40 0.03 1.75
C PRO A 181 -19.64 -1.44 2.13
N LEU A 182 -18.86 -2.40 1.63
CA LEU A 182 -18.95 -3.81 2.01
C LEU A 182 -18.02 -4.21 3.16
N ARG A 183 -17.22 -3.28 3.70
CA ARG A 183 -16.29 -3.54 4.82
C ARG A 183 -17.03 -3.45 6.16
N GLU A 184 -17.56 -4.57 6.62
CA GLU A 184 -18.38 -4.66 7.84
C GLU A 184 -17.69 -4.11 9.09
N ARG A 185 -16.38 -4.29 9.22
CA ARG A 185 -15.60 -3.82 10.38
C ARG A 185 -15.57 -2.30 10.49
N LEU A 186 -15.37 -1.57 9.39
CA LEU A 186 -15.45 -0.10 9.37
C LEU A 186 -16.85 0.38 9.77
N ARG A 187 -17.91 -0.30 9.29
CA ARG A 187 -19.30 -0.01 9.69
C ARG A 187 -19.51 -0.22 11.18
N GLY A 188 -19.05 -1.35 11.72
CA GLY A 188 -19.11 -1.64 13.15
C GLY A 188 -18.38 -0.60 14.00
N GLN A 189 -17.22 -0.12 13.54
CA GLN A 189 -16.49 0.97 14.18
C GLN A 189 -17.27 2.29 14.14
N LEU A 190 -17.87 2.66 13.01
CA LEU A 190 -18.73 3.84 12.90
C LEU A 190 -19.94 3.76 13.85
N MET A 191 -20.63 2.62 13.88
CA MET A 191 -21.76 2.39 14.80
C MET A 191 -21.35 2.57 16.27
N ARG A 192 -20.24 1.95 16.68
CA ARG A 192 -19.71 2.08 18.05
C ARG A 192 -19.34 3.52 18.39
N THR A 193 -18.72 4.22 17.45
CA THR A 193 -18.31 5.62 17.61
C THR A 193 -19.51 6.54 17.78
N LEU A 194 -20.51 6.42 16.90
CA LEU A 194 -21.76 7.18 16.97
C LEU A 194 -22.50 6.93 18.29
N TYR A 195 -22.61 5.67 18.71
CA TYR A 195 -23.21 5.32 19.99
C TYR A 195 -22.49 5.96 21.18
N ARG A 196 -21.15 5.90 21.22
CA ARG A 196 -20.33 6.54 22.27
C ARG A 196 -20.45 8.07 22.28
N CYS A 197 -20.80 8.68 21.15
CA CYS A 197 -21.08 10.12 21.04
C CYS A 197 -22.55 10.48 21.38
N GLY A 198 -23.37 9.53 21.86
CA GLY A 198 -24.80 9.77 22.14
C GLY A 198 -25.69 9.81 20.89
N ARG A 199 -25.15 9.52 19.70
CA ARG A 199 -25.87 9.51 18.41
C ARG A 199 -26.44 8.13 18.11
N GLN A 200 -27.26 7.59 19.03
CA GLN A 200 -27.79 6.22 18.93
C GLN A 200 -28.68 6.01 17.69
N ALA A 201 -29.50 7.01 17.33
CA ALA A 201 -30.35 6.93 16.14
C ALA A 201 -29.51 6.75 14.86
N ASP A 202 -28.42 7.50 14.74
CA ASP A 202 -27.51 7.42 13.59
C ASP A 202 -26.78 6.08 13.55
N ALA A 203 -26.35 5.55 14.71
CA ALA A 203 -25.74 4.23 14.80
C ALA A 203 -26.68 3.11 14.28
N LEU A 204 -27.99 3.21 14.60
CA LEU A 204 -28.99 2.27 14.10
C LEU A 204 -29.23 2.42 12.59
N GLU A 205 -29.14 3.63 12.04
CA GLU A 205 -29.29 3.84 10.60
C GLU A 205 -28.08 3.29 9.82
N VAL A 206 -26.86 3.39 10.37
CA VAL A 206 -25.67 2.75 9.79
C VAL A 206 -25.85 1.23 9.71
N TYR A 207 -26.42 0.59 10.75
CA TYR A 207 -26.75 -0.83 10.71
C TYR A 207 -27.79 -1.15 9.63
N ARG A 208 -28.92 -0.42 9.62
CA ARG A 208 -30.02 -0.67 8.67
C ARG A 208 -29.58 -0.51 7.23
N SER A 209 -28.82 0.54 6.92
CA SER A 209 -28.28 0.78 5.58
C SER A 209 -27.26 -0.28 5.16
N GLY A 210 -26.35 -0.69 6.07
CA GLY A 210 -25.41 -1.77 5.80
C GLY A 210 -26.10 -3.12 5.56
N ARG A 211 -27.13 -3.45 6.36
CA ARG A 211 -27.91 -4.68 6.20
C ARG A 211 -28.62 -4.74 4.85
N ARG A 212 -29.25 -3.64 4.42
CA ARG A 212 -29.89 -3.56 3.09
C ARG A 212 -28.88 -3.82 1.98
N LEU A 213 -27.73 -3.15 2.04
CA LEU A 213 -26.68 -3.31 1.02
C LEU A 213 -26.13 -4.75 0.96
N LEU A 214 -25.86 -5.38 2.11
CA LEU A 214 -25.30 -6.74 2.13
C LEU A 214 -26.30 -7.80 1.66
N ASP A 215 -27.59 -7.58 1.93
CA ASP A 215 -28.67 -8.43 1.41
C ASP A 215 -28.80 -8.25 -0.12
N GLU A 216 -28.73 -7.01 -0.62
CA GLU A 216 -28.82 -6.68 -2.05
C GLU A 216 -27.61 -7.18 -2.87
N GLU A 217 -26.39 -6.97 -2.38
CA GLU A 217 -25.16 -7.25 -3.12
C GLU A 217 -24.67 -8.70 -2.94
N LEU A 218 -24.87 -9.28 -1.76
CA LEU A 218 -24.28 -10.59 -1.39
C LEU A 218 -25.32 -11.64 -0.95
N GLY A 219 -26.60 -11.27 -0.80
CA GLY A 219 -27.62 -12.16 -0.24
C GLY A 219 -27.35 -12.56 1.22
N LEU A 220 -26.55 -11.76 1.93
CA LEU A 220 -26.14 -12.02 3.31
C LEU A 220 -26.99 -11.22 4.29
N LYS A 221 -27.31 -11.84 5.43
CA LYS A 221 -27.97 -11.17 6.56
C LYS A 221 -26.96 -10.93 7.69
N PRO A 222 -26.39 -9.72 7.79
CA PRO A 222 -25.45 -9.35 8.86
C PRO A 222 -26.13 -9.11 10.22
#